data_AF-A0A5M5BWG2-F1
#
_entry.id   AF-A0A5M5BWG2-F1
#
_cell.length_a   1.000
_cell.length_b   1.000
_cell.length_c   1.000
_cell.angle_alpha   90.00
_cell.angle_beta   90.00
_cell.angle_gamma   90.00
#
_symmetry.space_group_name_H-M   'P 1'
#
loop_
_entity.id
_entity.type
_entity.pdbx_description
1 polymer ?
#
loop_
_entity_poly.entity_id
_entity_poly.type
_entity_poly.pdbx_seq_one_letter_code
_entity_poly.pdbx_strand_id
1 'polypeptide(L)'
;MINQHFYIARLIARYLSDEIEEEEQAELTRWRNESPENERLFREICKEENIKQNMQKRQTFHTEDGWEGVQRKIQRHRFRHRILNICKYAAIFIFPVVIAT
;
A
#
# COMPACT_ATOMS: atom_id res chain seq x y z
N MET A 1 3.53 -17.78 15.09
CA MET A 1 4.19 -18.12 13.80
C MET A 1 4.38 -16.91 12.88
N ILE A 2 3.42 -15.96 12.80
CA ILE A 2 3.57 -14.73 11.99
C ILE A 2 4.84 -13.92 12.34
N ASN A 3 5.19 -13.82 13.61
CA ASN A 3 6.37 -13.07 14.07
C ASN A 3 7.70 -13.62 13.54
N GLN A 4 7.81 -14.94 13.33
CA GLN A 4 9.04 -15.57 12.84
C GLN A 4 9.25 -15.25 11.35
N HIS A 5 8.20 -15.29 10.54
CA HIS A 5 8.29 -14.92 9.13
C HIS A 5 8.64 -13.44 8.94
N PHE A 6 8.08 -12.54 9.77
CA PHE A 6 8.47 -11.13 9.75
C PHE A 6 9.91 -10.90 10.21
N TYR A 7 10.36 -11.67 11.20
CA TYR A 7 11.74 -11.60 11.67
C TYR A 7 12.74 -12.00 10.57
N ILE A 8 12.53 -13.14 9.91
CA ILE A 8 13.35 -13.57 8.79
C ILE A 8 13.29 -12.58 7.62
N ALA A 9 12.10 -12.05 7.31
CA ALA A 9 11.98 -11.02 6.27
C ALA A 9 12.77 -9.75 6.60
N ARG A 10 12.82 -9.35 7.89
CA ARG A 10 13.64 -8.24 8.37
C ARG A 10 15.13 -8.53 8.20
N LEU A 11 15.59 -9.74 8.55
CA LEU A 11 16.98 -10.16 8.36
C LEU A 11 17.38 -10.13 6.88
N ILE A 12 16.53 -10.66 5.99
CA ILE A 12 16.78 -10.61 4.54
C ILE A 12 16.83 -9.16 4.03
N ALA A 13 15.95 -8.29 4.54
CA ALA A 13 15.99 -6.87 4.18
C ALA A 13 17.29 -6.18 4.64
N ARG A 14 17.76 -6.43 5.87
CA ARG A 14 19.05 -5.91 6.36
C ARG A 14 20.23 -6.45 5.54
N TYR A 15 20.19 -7.74 5.16
CA TYR A 15 21.19 -8.35 4.28
C TYR A 15 21.25 -7.64 2.92
N LEU A 16 20.11 -7.34 2.31
CA LEU A 16 20.04 -6.62 1.02
C LEU A 16 20.48 -5.16 1.12
N SER A 17 20.35 -4.53 2.29
CA SER A 17 20.80 -3.16 2.56
C SER A 17 22.28 -3.07 2.95
N ASP A 18 23.00 -4.19 3.10
CA ASP A 18 24.37 -4.25 3.62
C ASP A 18 24.52 -3.70 5.06
N GLU A 19 23.42 -3.72 5.83
CA GLU A 19 23.34 -3.22 7.21
C GLU A 19 23.15 -4.36 8.24
N ILE A 20 23.45 -5.60 7.83
CA ILE A 20 23.27 -6.78 8.68
C ILE A 20 24.45 -6.95 9.65
N GLU A 21 24.14 -7.25 10.91
CA GLU A 21 25.16 -7.52 11.92
C GLU A 21 25.68 -8.97 11.81
N GLU A 22 26.87 -9.25 12.35
CA GLU A 22 27.50 -10.58 12.23
C GLU A 22 26.67 -11.69 12.91
N GLU A 23 26.05 -11.39 14.05
CA GLU A 23 25.12 -12.30 14.75
C GLU A 23 23.87 -12.57 13.91
N GLU A 24 23.28 -11.52 13.33
CA GLU A 24 22.11 -11.61 12.46
C GLU A 24 22.40 -12.39 11.17
N GLN A 25 23.60 -12.25 10.63
CA GLN A 25 24.07 -13.01 9.47
C GLN A 25 24.22 -14.50 9.81
N ALA A 26 24.71 -14.84 11.01
CA ALA A 26 24.79 -16.21 11.48
C ALA A 26 23.38 -16.83 11.65
N GLU A 27 22.42 -16.08 12.20
CA GLU A 27 21.03 -16.52 12.31
C GLU A 27 20.38 -16.73 10.94
N LEU A 28 20.57 -15.81 10.01
CA LEU A 28 20.07 -15.93 8.64
C LEU A 28 20.67 -17.16 7.94
N THR A 29 21.97 -17.41 8.13
CA THR A 29 22.66 -18.58 7.58
C THR A 29 22.14 -19.88 8.20
N ARG A 30 21.89 -19.89 9.51
CA ARG A 30 21.28 -21.03 10.18
C ARG A 30 19.89 -21.33 9.59
N TRP A 31 19.03 -20.33 9.47
CA TRP A 31 17.70 -20.48 8.89
C TRP A 31 17.73 -21.00 7.44
N ARG A 32 18.68 -20.52 6.62
CA ARG A 32 18.91 -21.02 5.26
C ARG A 32 19.29 -22.49 5.23
N ASN A 33 20.09 -22.95 6.19
CA ASN A 33 20.56 -24.34 6.29
C ASN A 33 19.52 -25.29 6.93
N GLU A 34 18.49 -24.77 7.60
CA GLU A 34 17.44 -25.58 8.23
C GLU A 34 16.59 -26.37 7.22
N SER A 35 16.40 -25.84 6.00
CA SER A 35 15.65 -26.54 4.96
C SER A 35 16.02 -26.06 3.55
N PRO A 36 16.01 -26.97 2.55
CA PRO A 36 16.27 -26.60 1.16
C PRO A 36 15.22 -25.62 0.59
N GLU A 37 13.99 -25.63 1.12
CA GLU A 37 12.94 -24.67 0.78
C GLU A 37 13.29 -23.25 1.24
N ASN A 38 13.87 -23.08 2.43
CA ASN A 38 14.30 -21.78 2.97
C ASN A 38 15.40 -21.17 2.10
N GLU A 39 16.39 -21.98 1.73
CA GLU A 39 17.45 -21.56 0.84
C GLU A 39 16.93 -21.22 -0.57
N ARG A 40 15.94 -21.97 -1.07
CA ARG A 40 15.28 -21.63 -2.35
C ARG A 40 14.56 -20.27 -2.26
N LEU A 41 13.82 -20.04 -1.18
CA LEU A 41 13.12 -18.78 -0.92
C LEU A 41 14.11 -17.60 -0.84
N PHE A 42 15.20 -17.78 -0.08
CA PHE A 42 16.25 -16.77 0.06
C PHE A 42 16.83 -16.37 -1.30
N ARG A 43 17.20 -17.36 -2.13
CA ARG A 43 17.71 -17.10 -3.48
C ARG A 43 16.67 -16.42 -4.35
N GLU A 44 15.40 -16.81 -4.26
CA GLU A 44 14.33 -16.18 -5.03
C GLU A 44 14.15 -14.71 -4.65
N ILE A 45 14.23 -14.37 -3.36
CA ILE A 45 14.16 -12.99 -2.87
C ILE A 45 15.41 -12.19 -3.28
N CYS A 46 16.60 -12.80 -3.22
CA CYS A 46 17.86 -12.14 -3.57
C CYS A 46 18.16 -12.09 -5.07
N LYS A 47 17.35 -12.73 -5.93
CA LYS A 47 17.54 -12.64 -7.39
C LYS A 47 17.48 -11.19 -7.82
N GLU A 48 18.57 -10.73 -8.44
CA GLU A 48 18.76 -9.33 -8.87
C GLU A 48 17.63 -8.82 -9.77
N GLU A 49 17.03 -9.71 -10.59
CA GLU A 49 15.84 -9.44 -11.40
C GLU A 49 14.63 -9.04 -10.53
N ASN A 50 14.40 -9.75 -9.42
CA ASN A 50 13.30 -9.48 -8.48
C ASN A 50 13.57 -8.20 -7.68
N ILE A 51 14.83 -7.94 -7.33
CA ILE A 51 15.24 -6.69 -6.67
C ILE A 51 14.99 -5.50 -7.60
N LYS A 52 15.44 -5.58 -8.86
CA LYS A 52 15.23 -4.53 -9.89
C LYS A 52 13.75 -4.31 -10.18
N GLN A 53 12.96 -5.38 -10.36
CA GLN A 53 11.51 -5.26 -10.58
C GLN A 53 10.78 -4.68 -9.37
N ASN A 54 11.15 -5.05 -8.14
CA ASN A 54 10.55 -4.51 -6.93
C ASN A 54 10.95 -3.04 -6.71
N MET A 55 12.19 -2.67 -7.04
CA MET A 55 12.67 -1.29 -7.01
C MET A 55 11.96 -0.43 -8.06
N GLN A 56 11.80 -0.91 -9.29
CA GLN A 56 11.03 -0.24 -10.34
C GLN A 56 9.56 -0.07 -9.94
N LYS A 57 8.91 -1.12 -9.41
CA LYS A 57 7.54 -1.02 -8.91
C LYS A 57 7.43 0.03 -7.80
N ARG A 58 8.35 0.05 -6.84
CA ARG A 58 8.41 1.06 -5.77
C ARG A 58 8.63 2.48 -6.29
N GLN A 59 9.46 2.66 -7.30
CA GLN A 59 9.72 3.97 -7.93
C GLN A 59 8.52 4.48 -8.72
N THR A 60 7.70 3.59 -9.30
CA THR A 60 6.46 3.96 -10.00
C THR A 60 5.29 4.27 -9.06
N PHE A 61 5.41 4.06 -7.75
CA PHE A 61 4.40 4.50 -6.79
C PHE A 61 4.60 5.99 -6.48
N HIS A 62 4.04 6.84 -7.34
CA HIS A 62 3.85 8.25 -7.02
C HIS A 62 2.75 8.37 -5.95
N THR A 63 3.15 8.64 -4.70
CA THR A 63 2.25 8.85 -3.57
C THR A 63 1.18 9.92 -3.86
N GLU A 64 1.54 10.92 -4.67
CA GLU A 64 0.64 12.01 -5.08
C GLU A 64 -0.52 11.53 -5.97
N ASP A 65 -0.24 10.65 -6.95
CA ASP A 65 -1.25 10.10 -7.86
C ASP A 65 -2.25 9.20 -7.13
N GLY A 66 -1.75 8.40 -6.18
CA GLY A 66 -2.59 7.55 -5.32
C GLY A 66 -3.51 8.38 -4.41
N TRP A 67 -3.00 9.49 -3.87
CA TRP A 67 -3.75 10.39 -3.00
C TRP A 67 -4.82 11.18 -3.76
N GLU A 68 -4.55 11.57 -5.00
CA GLU A 68 -5.51 12.27 -5.86
C GLU A 68 -6.77 11.43 -6.10
N GLY A 69 -6.61 10.11 -6.31
CA GLY A 69 -7.74 9.17 -6.44
C GLY A 69 -8.61 9.08 -5.18
N VAL A 70 -7.99 9.14 -3.99
CA VAL A 70 -8.68 9.15 -2.70
C VAL A 70 -9.40 10.49 -2.49
N GLN A 71 -8.72 11.61 -2.75
CA GLN A 71 -9.32 12.95 -2.67
C GLN A 71 -10.54 13.09 -3.60
N ARG A 72 -10.46 12.64 -4.85
CA ARG A 72 -11.59 12.68 -5.79
C ARG A 72 -12.80 11.90 -5.28
N LYS A 73 -12.60 10.71 -4.70
CA LYS A 73 -13.70 9.92 -4.11
C LYS A 73 -14.36 10.63 -2.93
N ILE A 74 -13.57 11.20 -2.03
CA ILE A 74 -14.07 11.95 -0.86
C ILE A 74 -14.81 13.23 -1.29
N GLN A 75 -14.28 13.97 -2.26
CA GLN A 75 -14.92 15.19 -2.77
C GLN A 75 -16.24 14.89 -3.47
N ARG A 76 -16.32 13.81 -4.27
CA ARG A 76 -17.56 13.41 -4.95
C ARG A 76 -18.70 13.08 -3.96
N HIS A 77 -18.37 12.42 -2.85
CA HIS A 77 -19.33 12.13 -1.79
C HIS A 77 -19.83 13.41 -1.09
N ARG A 78 -18.90 14.30 -0.70
CA ARG A 78 -19.26 15.60 -0.08
C ARG A 78 -20.07 16.50 -1.01
N PHE A 79 -19.72 16.54 -2.30
CA PHE A 79 -20.42 17.35 -3.30
C PHE A 79 -21.85 16.86 -3.53
N ARG A 80 -22.07 15.54 -3.64
CA ARG A 80 -23.42 14.96 -3.74
C ARG A 80 -24.30 15.32 -2.54
N HIS A 81 -23.79 15.20 -1.32
CA HIS A 81 -24.52 15.61 -0.12
C HIS A 81 -24.86 17.11 -0.12
N ARG A 82 -23.93 17.95 -0.58
CA ARG A 82 -24.15 19.40 -0.65
C ARG A 82 -25.21 19.78 -1.68
N ILE A 83 -25.18 19.17 -2.86
CA ILE A 83 -26.21 19.37 -3.90
C ILE A 83 -27.59 18.95 -3.39
N LEU A 84 -27.72 17.76 -2.79
CA LEU A 84 -29.01 17.27 -2.29
C LEU A 84 -29.59 18.21 -1.22
N ASN A 85 -28.76 18.74 -0.34
CA ASN A 85 -29.19 19.74 0.64
C ASN A 85 -29.64 21.05 -0.02
N ILE A 86 -28.91 21.54 -1.04
CA ILE A 86 -29.32 22.74 -1.78
C ILE A 86 -30.64 22.51 -2.51
N CYS A 87 -30.80 21.37 -3.19
CA CYS A 87 -32.04 21.00 -3.87
C CYS A 87 -33.23 20.95 -2.91
N LYS A 88 -33.03 20.45 -1.68
CA LYS A 88 -34.08 20.45 -0.64
C LYS A 88 -34.58 21.87 -0.33
N TYR A 89 -33.68 22.84 -0.20
CA TYR A 89 -34.06 24.23 0.05
C TYR A 89 -34.60 24.93 -1.20
N ALA A 90 -34.02 24.69 -2.37
CA ALA A 90 -34.51 25.23 -3.63
C ALA A 90 -35.95 24.77 -3.92
N ALA A 91 -36.28 23.51 -3.61
CA ALA A 91 -37.63 22.99 -3.73
C ALA A 91 -38.65 23.80 -2.91
N ILE A 92 -38.30 24.30 -1.73
CA ILE A 92 -39.22 25.12 -0.90
C ILE A 92 -39.67 26.40 -1.63
N PHE A 93 -38.80 26.99 -2.45
CA PHE A 93 -39.11 28.20 -3.22
C PHE A 93 -39.80 27.89 -4.55
N ILE A 94 -39.46 26.76 -5.19
CA ILE A 94 -39.99 26.39 -6.51
C ILE A 94 -41.38 25.73 -6.38
N PHE A 95 -41.62 24.94 -5.34
CA PHE A 95 -42.89 24.21 -5.16
C PHE A 95 -44.13 25.12 -5.13
N PRO A 96 -44.13 26.26 -4.40
CA PRO A 96 -45.28 27.17 -4.38
C PRO A 96 -45.51 27.87 -5.71
N VAL A 97 -44.43 28.22 -6.41
CA VAL A 97 -44.50 28.92 -7.70
C VAL A 97 -45.07 28.00 -8.78
N VAL A 98 -44.67 26.73 -8.79
CA VAL A 98 -45.20 25.72 -9.74
C VAL A 98 -46.65 25.34 -9.46
N ILE A 99 -47.09 25.39 -8.19
CA ILE A 99 -48.49 25.13 -7.82
C ILE A 99 -49.39 26.34 -8.14
N ALA A 100 -48.82 27.55 -8.13
CA ALA A 100 -49.57 28.80 -8.36
C ALA A 100 -49.62 29.25 -9.84
N THR A 101 -48.97 28.52 -10.75
CA THR A 101 -49.03 28.70 -12.22
C THR A 101 -49.81 27.58 -12.87
#